data_AF-A0A6P9AA94-F1
#
_entry.id   AF-A0A6P9AA94-F1
#
_cell.length_a   1.000
_cell.length_b   1.000
_cell.length_c   1.000
_cell.angle_alpha   90.00
_cell.angle_beta   90.00
_cell.angle_gamma   90.00
#
_symmetry.space_group_name_H-M   'P 1'
#
loop_
_entity.id
_entity.type
_entity.pdbx_description
1 polymer ?
#
loop_
_entity_poly.entity_id
_entity_poly.type
_entity_poly.pdbx_seq_one_letter_code
_entity_poly.pdbx_strand_id
1 'polypeptide(L)'
;MESLRKWFYKPKRDDTSLLAQFFYADEALNIVAAELDSFDGRKDPERCSVLVNQLRQCQDKVLTICSRIMDQVIPDERADRDFRVKFPDDVMQENLAGQLWFGAECLAAGSSIMNRETESSLMRPLAKALTKSLEYVRNLLREQSLRGVSSLQSELYAADRLKEALKDFDRLFAKFELRYVSAMVPVKSLQEYEFQQLIVVLFSETLQRALDMNLLTQEMVDVYDPALMFTIPRLAIVSGLLIFPDGPFCLDRTPTHMSEMFRPFRVSLS
;
A
#
# COMPACT_ATOMS: atom_id res chain seq x y z
N MET A 1 9.80 -14.20 34.34
CA MET A 1 8.32 -14.39 34.36
C MET A 1 7.73 -14.66 32.98
N GLU A 2 8.23 -14.04 31.90
CA GLU A 2 7.77 -14.31 30.52
C GLU A 2 7.99 -15.77 30.06
N SER A 3 9.11 -16.40 30.43
CA SER A 3 9.42 -17.78 30.03
C SER A 3 8.45 -18.83 30.61
N LEU A 4 7.88 -18.57 31.80
CA LEU A 4 6.87 -19.45 32.40
C LEU A 4 5.50 -19.27 31.72
N ARG A 5 5.10 -18.04 31.42
CA ARG A 5 3.83 -17.77 30.70
C ARG A 5 3.84 -18.35 29.28
N LYS A 6 4.97 -18.24 28.57
CA LYS A 6 5.17 -18.90 27.26
C LYS A 6 5.05 -20.41 27.31
N TRP A 7 5.32 -21.05 28.45
CA TRP A 7 5.23 -22.50 28.58
C TRP A 7 3.81 -22.98 28.93
N PHE A 8 3.08 -22.23 29.76
CA PHE A 8 1.73 -22.61 30.20
C PHE A 8 0.60 -22.12 29.28
N TYR A 9 0.78 -21.01 28.56
CA TYR A 9 -0.30 -20.37 27.78
C TYR A 9 0.03 -20.27 26.28
N LYS A 10 0.94 -21.11 25.77
CA LYS A 10 1.23 -21.18 24.34
C LYS A 10 -0.05 -21.61 23.58
N PRO A 11 -0.48 -20.90 22.53
CA PRO A 11 -1.56 -21.35 21.67
C PRO A 11 -1.29 -22.74 21.12
N LYS A 12 -2.31 -23.59 20.97
CA LYS A 12 -2.12 -24.91 20.38
C LYS A 12 -1.78 -24.79 18.89
N ARG A 13 -1.07 -25.77 18.33
CA ARG A 13 -0.63 -25.72 16.92
C ARG A 13 -1.77 -25.89 15.91
N ASP A 14 -2.87 -26.48 16.33
CA ASP A 14 -4.11 -26.67 15.58
C ASP A 14 -5.09 -25.49 15.73
N ASP A 15 -4.76 -24.49 16.55
CA ASP A 15 -5.59 -23.29 16.73
C ASP A 15 -5.53 -22.40 15.49
N THR A 16 -6.67 -22.24 14.82
CA THR A 16 -6.81 -21.44 13.60
C THR A 16 -7.16 -19.97 13.87
N SER A 17 -7.18 -19.52 15.12
CA SER A 17 -7.44 -18.11 15.45
C SER A 17 -6.33 -17.18 14.93
N LEU A 18 -6.66 -15.91 14.68
CA LEU A 18 -5.69 -14.93 14.20
C LEU A 18 -4.57 -14.68 15.22
N LEU A 19 -4.87 -14.73 16.53
CA LEU A 19 -3.87 -14.56 17.59
C LEU A 19 -2.89 -15.74 17.64
N ALA A 20 -3.38 -16.98 17.45
CA ALA A 20 -2.50 -18.15 17.35
C ALA A 20 -1.63 -18.09 16.08
N GLN A 21 -2.23 -17.77 14.93
CA GLN A 21 -1.49 -17.57 13.67
C GLN A 21 -0.41 -16.49 13.83
N PHE A 22 -0.75 -15.36 14.45
CA PHE A 22 0.19 -14.26 14.72
C PHE A 22 1.34 -14.73 15.59
N PHE A 23 1.05 -15.41 16.72
CA PHE A 23 2.07 -15.89 17.66
C PHE A 23 3.14 -16.74 16.95
N TYR A 24 2.73 -17.70 16.12
CA TYR A 24 3.66 -18.57 15.41
C TYR A 24 4.41 -17.87 14.27
N ALA A 25 3.75 -16.95 13.54
CA ALA A 25 4.42 -16.16 12.51
C ALA A 25 5.49 -15.24 13.11
N ASP A 26 5.18 -14.61 14.24
CA ASP A 26 6.09 -13.74 14.98
C ASP A 26 7.24 -14.52 15.65
N GLU A 27 6.98 -15.73 16.17
CA GLU A 27 8.03 -16.65 16.66
C GLU A 27 9.00 -17.03 15.53
N ALA A 28 8.50 -17.39 14.36
CA ALA A 28 9.32 -17.71 13.19
C ALA A 28 10.17 -16.52 12.73
N LEU A 29 9.59 -15.31 12.68
CA LEU A 29 10.31 -14.09 12.34
C LEU A 29 11.48 -13.83 13.29
N ASN A 30 11.24 -13.97 14.60
CA ASN A 30 12.29 -13.76 15.61
C ASN A 30 13.41 -14.80 15.53
N ILE A 31 13.10 -16.05 15.15
CA ILE A 31 14.12 -17.09 14.93
C ILE A 31 15.04 -16.70 13.77
N VAL A 32 14.46 -16.31 12.62
CA VAL A 32 15.25 -15.91 11.44
C VAL A 32 16.08 -14.66 11.73
N ALA A 33 15.51 -13.66 12.43
CA ALA A 33 16.23 -12.46 12.81
C ALA A 33 17.42 -12.77 13.74
N ALA A 34 17.22 -13.59 14.78
CA ALA A 34 18.29 -14.01 15.67
C ALA A 34 19.38 -14.81 14.95
N GLU A 35 19.01 -15.64 13.96
CA GLU A 35 19.99 -16.33 13.14
C GLU A 35 20.80 -15.36 12.28
N LEU A 36 20.16 -14.36 11.67
CA LEU A 36 20.83 -13.33 10.87
C LEU A 36 21.84 -12.52 11.71
N ASP A 37 21.50 -12.23 12.98
CA ASP A 37 22.39 -11.53 13.92
C ASP A 37 23.54 -12.41 14.47
N SER A 38 23.46 -13.74 14.30
CA SER A 38 24.40 -14.69 14.91
C SER A 38 25.74 -14.83 14.18
N PHE A 39 25.88 -14.28 12.98
CA PHE A 39 27.09 -14.43 12.17
C PHE A 39 27.42 -13.16 11.36
N ASP A 40 28.66 -13.09 10.89
CA ASP A 40 29.11 -12.03 9.99
C ASP A 40 28.71 -12.37 8.54
N GLY A 41 27.66 -11.72 8.04
CA GLY A 41 27.16 -11.92 6.67
C GLY A 41 28.19 -11.64 5.56
N ARG A 42 29.30 -10.95 5.85
CA ARG A 42 30.41 -10.76 4.88
C ARG A 42 31.24 -12.02 4.69
N LYS A 43 31.27 -12.90 5.68
CA LYS A 43 32.01 -14.17 5.64
C LYS A 43 31.21 -15.29 4.96
N ASP A 44 29.89 -15.17 4.96
CA ASP A 44 28.97 -16.12 4.31
C ASP A 44 27.82 -15.37 3.61
N PRO A 45 28.08 -14.80 2.43
CA PRO A 45 27.12 -13.96 1.71
C PRO A 45 25.93 -14.77 1.17
N GLU A 46 26.12 -16.05 0.82
CA GLU A 46 25.04 -16.91 0.33
C GLU A 46 24.03 -17.20 1.44
N ARG A 47 24.50 -17.61 2.63
CA ARG A 47 23.63 -17.81 3.79
C ARG A 47 22.91 -16.53 4.21
N CYS A 48 23.61 -15.40 4.18
CA CYS A 48 23.03 -14.08 4.44
C CYS A 48 21.87 -13.77 3.47
N SER A 49 22.08 -13.99 2.17
CA SER A 49 21.05 -13.78 1.15
C SER A 49 19.81 -14.67 1.39
N VAL A 50 20.01 -15.94 1.72
CA VAL A 50 18.91 -16.88 2.02
C VAL A 50 18.12 -16.42 3.25
N LEU A 51 18.81 -16.07 4.35
CA LEU A 51 18.16 -15.63 5.57
C LEU A 51 17.43 -14.28 5.41
N VAL A 52 17.98 -13.34 4.64
CA VAL A 52 17.28 -12.08 4.31
C VAL A 52 16.00 -12.35 3.53
N ASN A 53 16.02 -13.29 2.59
CA ASN A 53 14.81 -13.66 1.84
C ASN A 53 13.78 -14.34 2.75
N GLN A 54 14.20 -15.23 3.65
CA GLN A 54 13.32 -15.84 4.65
C GLN A 54 12.75 -14.81 5.63
N LEU A 55 13.55 -13.84 6.05
CA LEU A 55 13.13 -12.74 6.91
C LEU A 55 12.00 -11.95 6.25
N ARG A 56 12.15 -11.59 4.97
CA ARG A 56 11.13 -10.90 4.19
C ARG A 56 9.81 -11.69 4.09
N GLN A 57 9.88 -12.99 3.87
CA GLN A 57 8.70 -13.86 3.85
C GLN A 57 8.00 -13.90 5.22
N CYS A 58 8.77 -13.95 6.31
CA CYS A 58 8.22 -13.92 7.67
C CYS A 58 7.59 -12.55 7.97
N GLN A 59 8.23 -11.46 7.57
CA GLN A 59 7.71 -10.10 7.70
C GLN A 59 6.37 -9.93 6.99
N ASP A 60 6.30 -10.37 5.72
CA ASP A 60 5.07 -10.32 4.93
C ASP A 60 3.94 -11.09 5.61
N LYS A 61 4.21 -12.33 6.05
CA LYS A 61 3.23 -13.15 6.78
C LYS A 61 2.73 -12.48 8.06
N VAL A 62 3.61 -11.87 8.84
CA VAL A 62 3.23 -11.13 10.06
C VAL A 62 2.33 -9.95 9.70
N LEU A 63 2.66 -9.16 8.68
CA LEU A 63 1.85 -8.03 8.23
C LEU A 63 0.49 -8.47 7.68
N THR A 64 0.42 -9.56 6.91
CA THR A 64 -0.86 -10.11 6.41
C THR A 64 -1.79 -10.45 7.58
N ILE A 65 -1.26 -11.12 8.61
CA ILE A 65 -2.05 -11.47 9.80
C ILE A 65 -2.45 -10.21 10.58
N CYS A 66 -1.53 -9.26 10.77
CA CYS A 66 -1.84 -7.97 11.38
C CYS A 66 -2.95 -7.23 10.63
N SER A 67 -2.93 -7.21 9.29
CA SER A 67 -3.99 -6.59 8.49
C SER A 67 -5.34 -7.27 8.74
N ARG A 68 -5.39 -8.61 8.77
CA ARG A 68 -6.62 -9.35 9.08
C ARG A 68 -7.14 -9.09 10.49
N ILE A 69 -6.24 -8.88 11.46
CA ILE A 69 -6.61 -8.46 12.81
C ILE A 69 -7.19 -7.04 12.79
N MET A 70 -6.57 -6.12 12.06
CA MET A 70 -7.10 -4.76 11.90
C MET A 70 -8.47 -4.74 11.23
N ASP A 71 -8.71 -5.58 10.22
CA ASP A 71 -10.03 -5.73 9.57
C ASP A 71 -11.13 -6.14 10.58
N GLN A 72 -10.79 -6.85 11.65
CA GLN A 72 -11.75 -7.26 12.69
C GLN A 72 -11.84 -6.26 13.85
N VAL A 73 -10.73 -5.63 14.25
CA VAL A 73 -10.66 -4.80 15.47
C VAL A 73 -10.95 -3.33 15.19
N ILE A 74 -10.61 -2.84 13.99
CA ILE A 74 -10.75 -1.43 13.58
C ILE A 74 -11.31 -1.29 12.15
N PRO A 75 -12.41 -1.96 11.77
CA PRO A 75 -12.91 -2.00 10.39
C PRO A 75 -13.17 -0.60 9.80
N ASP A 76 -13.80 0.29 10.58
CA ASP A 76 -14.20 1.62 10.12
C ASP A 76 -13.19 2.73 10.48
N GLU A 77 -12.05 2.36 11.07
CA GLU A 77 -11.05 3.29 11.57
C GLU A 77 -9.68 3.13 10.88
N ARG A 78 -9.65 2.38 9.77
CA ARG A 78 -8.46 2.26 8.92
C ARG A 78 -8.08 3.59 8.31
N ALA A 79 -6.78 3.83 8.20
CA ALA A 79 -6.22 4.97 7.53
C ALA A 79 -6.54 4.93 6.03
N ASP A 80 -6.97 6.09 5.52
CA ASP A 80 -7.23 6.30 4.11
C ASP A 80 -6.00 6.02 3.23
N ARG A 81 -6.26 5.39 2.09
CA ARG A 81 -5.26 4.98 1.08
C ARG A 81 -5.64 5.41 -0.33
N ASP A 82 -6.57 6.35 -0.49
CA ASP A 82 -6.98 6.93 -1.78
C ASP A 82 -5.80 7.45 -2.61
N PHE A 83 -4.70 7.83 -1.94
CA PHE A 83 -3.46 8.23 -2.61
C PHE A 83 -2.89 7.15 -3.56
N ARG A 84 -3.24 5.87 -3.39
CA ARG A 84 -2.78 4.77 -4.25
C ARG A 84 -3.19 4.93 -5.71
N VAL A 85 -4.27 5.66 -6.00
CA VAL A 85 -4.70 5.97 -7.38
C VAL A 85 -3.64 6.78 -8.16
N LYS A 86 -2.75 7.47 -7.44
CA LYS A 86 -1.65 8.25 -8.00
C LYS A 86 -0.43 7.39 -8.33
N PHE A 87 -0.36 6.17 -7.80
CA PHE A 87 0.74 5.27 -8.08
C PHE A 87 0.61 4.67 -9.49
N PRO A 88 1.74 4.31 -10.11
CA PRO A 88 1.73 3.43 -11.28
C PRO A 88 1.14 2.04 -10.96
N ASP A 89 0.49 1.41 -11.94
CA ASP A 89 -0.21 0.13 -11.76
C ASP A 89 0.74 -1.02 -11.39
N ASP A 90 2.00 -0.95 -11.82
CA ASP A 90 3.05 -1.95 -11.58
C ASP A 90 3.65 -1.93 -10.16
N VAL A 91 3.37 -0.88 -9.38
CA VAL A 91 3.82 -0.74 -7.99
C VAL A 91 2.94 -1.55 -7.03
N MET A 92 1.66 -1.75 -7.37
CA MET A 92 0.67 -2.40 -6.51
C MET A 92 0.80 -3.93 -6.56
N GLN A 93 1.92 -4.44 -6.07
CA GLN A 93 2.22 -5.87 -5.99
C GLN A 93 1.77 -6.46 -4.64
N GLU A 94 1.46 -7.76 -4.61
CA GLU A 94 0.95 -8.45 -3.41
C GLU A 94 1.88 -8.36 -2.19
N ASN A 95 3.20 -8.21 -2.39
CA ASN A 95 4.21 -8.17 -1.33
C ASN A 95 4.69 -6.75 -0.98
N LEU A 96 4.03 -5.69 -1.48
CA LEU A 96 4.44 -4.31 -1.25
C LEU A 96 4.54 -3.98 0.25
N ALA A 97 3.64 -4.52 1.08
CA ALA A 97 3.64 -4.26 2.52
C ALA A 97 4.93 -4.76 3.19
N GLY A 98 5.37 -5.98 2.88
CA GLY A 98 6.65 -6.52 3.35
C GLY A 98 7.86 -5.71 2.86
N GLN A 99 7.85 -5.28 1.60
CA GLN A 99 8.91 -4.43 1.05
C GLN A 99 9.00 -3.06 1.77
N LEU A 100 7.85 -2.46 2.08
CA LEU A 100 7.79 -1.20 2.82
C LEU A 100 8.32 -1.33 4.24
N TRP A 101 7.99 -2.41 4.95
CA TRP A 101 8.56 -2.65 6.28
C TRP A 101 10.09 -2.79 6.20
N PHE A 102 10.61 -3.63 5.30
CA PHE A 102 12.05 -3.75 5.10
C PHE A 102 12.70 -2.39 4.77
N GLY A 103 12.10 -1.61 3.87
CA GLY A 103 12.56 -0.27 3.54
C GLY A 103 12.57 0.68 4.74
N ALA A 104 11.55 0.61 5.60
CA ALA A 104 11.48 1.38 6.84
C ALA A 104 12.59 1.00 7.83
N GLU A 105 12.91 -0.30 7.97
CA GLU A 105 14.00 -0.76 8.83
C GLU A 105 15.36 -0.27 8.34
N CYS A 106 15.64 -0.39 7.04
CA CYS A 106 16.88 0.13 6.46
C CYS A 106 17.02 1.63 6.67
N LEU A 107 15.96 2.41 6.43
CA LEU A 107 15.97 3.86 6.67
C LEU A 107 16.15 4.18 8.16
N ALA A 108 15.44 3.47 9.05
CA ALA A 108 15.56 3.66 10.49
C ALA A 108 16.98 3.37 10.99
N ALA A 109 17.67 2.39 10.40
CA ALA A 109 19.06 2.03 10.64
C ALA A 109 20.09 3.01 10.03
N GLY A 110 19.63 3.98 9.23
CA GLY A 110 20.47 5.05 8.67
C GLY A 110 20.88 4.84 7.21
N SER A 111 20.43 3.77 6.56
CA SER A 111 20.60 3.62 5.11
C SER A 111 19.87 4.73 4.35
N SER A 112 20.26 4.94 3.09
CA SER A 112 19.62 5.89 2.18
C SER A 112 19.19 5.16 0.91
N ILE A 113 18.08 5.60 0.33
CA ILE A 113 17.70 5.24 -1.04
C ILE A 113 18.71 5.88 -1.99
N MET A 114 19.21 5.11 -2.95
CA MET A 114 20.21 5.56 -3.93
C MET A 114 19.71 6.78 -4.70
N ASN A 115 20.52 7.85 -4.77
CA ASN A 115 20.21 9.12 -5.44
C ASN A 115 19.01 9.88 -4.83
N ARG A 116 18.61 9.56 -3.59
CA ARG A 116 17.45 10.12 -2.87
C ARG A 116 17.78 10.40 -1.41
N GLU A 117 18.98 10.91 -1.13
CA GLU A 117 19.52 11.08 0.23
C GLU A 117 18.75 12.12 1.04
N THR A 118 18.27 13.19 0.39
CA THR A 118 17.47 14.24 1.03
C THR A 118 16.11 13.69 1.45
N GLU A 119 15.40 13.03 0.53
CA GLU A 119 14.12 12.39 0.79
C GLU A 119 14.26 11.30 1.86
N SER A 120 15.32 10.50 1.79
CA SER A 120 15.65 9.50 2.81
C SER A 120 15.79 10.17 4.18
N SER A 121 16.57 11.24 4.29
CA SER A 121 16.80 11.97 5.54
C SER A 121 15.52 12.53 6.15
N LEU A 122 14.62 13.08 5.31
CA LEU A 122 13.31 13.57 5.73
C LEU A 122 12.36 12.44 6.18
N MET A 123 12.49 11.26 5.58
CA MET A 123 11.65 10.10 5.88
C MET A 123 12.14 9.28 7.10
N ARG A 124 13.41 9.38 7.50
CA ARG A 124 13.98 8.63 8.65
C ARG A 124 13.17 8.75 9.95
N PRO A 125 12.70 9.93 10.39
CA PRO A 125 11.88 10.04 11.60
C PRO A 125 10.58 9.23 11.49
N LEU A 126 9.93 9.24 10.32
CA LEU A 126 8.72 8.47 10.05
C LEU A 126 9.01 6.96 10.04
N ALA A 127 10.12 6.55 9.42
CA ALA A 127 10.56 5.16 9.40
C ALA A 127 10.82 4.61 10.83
N LYS A 128 11.47 5.41 11.69
CA LYS A 128 11.69 5.08 13.11
C LYS A 128 10.39 5.00 13.90
N ALA A 129 9.46 5.93 13.66
CA ALA A 129 8.14 5.91 14.31
C ALA A 129 7.35 4.66 13.89
N LEU A 130 7.35 4.33 12.60
CA LEU A 130 6.66 3.17 12.05
C LEU A 130 7.20 1.85 12.62
N THR A 131 8.52 1.65 12.56
CA THR A 131 9.17 0.43 13.08
C THR A 131 8.93 0.26 14.57
N LYS A 132 9.01 1.33 15.36
CA LYS A 132 8.67 1.32 16.80
C LYS A 132 7.20 1.02 17.06
N SER A 133 6.29 1.57 16.26
CA SER A 133 4.85 1.34 16.38
C SER A 133 4.49 -0.10 16.06
N LEU A 134 5.06 -0.67 15.00
CA LEU A 134 4.89 -2.09 14.65
C LEU A 134 5.42 -3.00 15.75
N GLU A 135 6.60 -2.72 16.30
CA GLU A 135 7.15 -3.49 17.42
C GLU A 135 6.24 -3.42 18.66
N TYR A 136 5.64 -2.26 18.95
CA TYR A 136 4.67 -2.13 20.03
C TYR A 136 3.40 -2.97 19.79
N VAL A 137 2.84 -2.93 18.58
CA VAL A 137 1.71 -3.78 18.17
C VAL A 137 2.05 -5.26 18.31
N ARG A 138 3.23 -5.68 17.83
CA ARG A 138 3.68 -7.08 17.91
C ARG A 138 3.74 -7.55 19.36
N ASN A 139 4.26 -6.72 20.26
CA ASN A 139 4.34 -7.04 21.69
C ASN A 139 2.94 -7.16 22.32
N LEU A 140 2.01 -6.24 22.02
CA LEU A 140 0.63 -6.33 22.51
C LEU A 140 -0.08 -7.58 21.99
N LEU A 141 0.02 -7.90 20.71
CA LEU A 141 -0.58 -9.10 20.12
C LEU A 141 0.00 -10.39 20.71
N ARG A 142 1.32 -10.42 20.95
CA ARG A 142 1.98 -11.54 21.63
C ARG A 142 1.49 -11.69 23.06
N GLU A 143 1.34 -10.59 23.81
CA GLU A 143 0.74 -10.62 25.14
C GLU A 143 -0.68 -11.17 25.11
N GLN A 144 -1.54 -10.72 24.19
CA GLN A 144 -2.91 -11.22 24.05
C GLN A 144 -2.96 -12.71 23.73
N SER A 145 -2.08 -13.20 22.85
CA SER A 145 -2.01 -14.62 22.50
C SER A 145 -1.64 -15.54 23.68
N LEU A 146 -1.03 -14.98 24.74
CA LEU A 146 -0.60 -15.71 25.94
C LEU A 146 -1.51 -15.48 27.15
N ARG A 147 -2.62 -14.72 27.00
CA ARG A 147 -3.58 -14.50 28.08
C ARG A 147 -4.57 -15.66 28.15
N GLY A 148 -4.48 -16.46 29.22
CA GLY A 148 -5.61 -17.26 29.69
C GLY A 148 -6.67 -16.37 30.36
N VAL A 149 -7.91 -16.87 30.43
CA VAL A 149 -9.13 -16.19 30.92
C VAL A 149 -8.81 -15.24 32.07
N SER A 150 -8.75 -13.94 31.77
CA SER A 150 -8.41 -12.90 32.74
C SER A 150 -9.68 -12.19 33.20
N SER A 151 -9.60 -11.29 34.18
CA SER A 151 -10.77 -10.53 34.60
C SER A 151 -11.28 -9.63 33.45
N LEU A 152 -12.61 -9.53 33.30
CA LEU A 152 -13.26 -8.77 32.22
C LEU A 152 -12.74 -7.32 32.06
N GLN A 153 -12.41 -6.64 33.17
CA GLN A 153 -11.84 -5.28 33.13
C GLN A 153 -10.42 -5.23 32.52
N SER A 154 -9.61 -6.26 32.75
CA SER A 154 -8.26 -6.36 32.18
C SER A 154 -8.30 -6.68 30.68
N GLU A 155 -9.32 -7.42 30.25
CA GLU A 155 -9.56 -7.73 28.83
C GLU A 155 -10.01 -6.48 28.06
N LEU A 156 -10.97 -5.71 28.58
CA LEU A 156 -11.43 -4.46 27.98
C LEU A 156 -10.30 -3.43 27.83
N TYR A 157 -9.55 -3.16 28.91
CA TYR A 157 -8.46 -2.18 28.86
C TYR A 157 -7.34 -2.59 27.87
N ALA A 158 -7.06 -3.90 27.79
CA ALA A 158 -6.04 -4.38 26.87
C ALA A 158 -6.53 -4.39 25.42
N ALA A 159 -7.83 -4.62 25.20
CA ALA A 159 -8.47 -4.45 23.89
C ALA A 159 -8.41 -2.98 23.44
N ASP A 160 -8.73 -2.01 24.30
CA ASP A 160 -8.65 -0.57 23.98
C ASP A 160 -7.22 -0.15 23.62
N ARG A 161 -6.24 -0.59 24.42
CA ARG A 161 -4.82 -0.31 24.15
C ARG A 161 -4.34 -0.90 22.82
N LEU A 162 -4.75 -2.13 22.51
CA LEU A 162 -4.43 -2.75 21.24
C LEU A 162 -5.10 -2.02 20.08
N LYS A 163 -6.36 -1.63 20.23
CA LYS A 163 -7.12 -0.87 19.23
C LYS A 163 -6.44 0.44 18.85
N GLU A 164 -6.05 1.24 19.83
CA GLU A 164 -5.33 2.50 19.57
C GLU A 164 -3.94 2.27 18.98
N ALA A 165 -3.21 1.25 19.44
CA ALA A 165 -1.91 0.90 18.85
C ALA A 165 -2.01 0.49 17.38
N LEU A 166 -3.05 -0.27 17.02
CA LEU A 166 -3.32 -0.67 15.62
C LEU A 166 -3.67 0.55 14.75
N LYS A 167 -4.48 1.49 15.26
CA LYS A 167 -4.81 2.73 14.53
C LYS A 167 -3.58 3.59 14.27
N ASP A 168 -2.72 3.75 15.27
CA ASP A 168 -1.49 4.52 15.12
C ASP A 168 -0.52 3.85 14.13
N PHE A 169 -0.38 2.52 14.22
CA PHE A 169 0.39 1.75 13.25
C PHE A 169 -0.14 1.92 11.83
N ASP A 170 -1.45 1.74 11.61
CA ASP A 170 -2.07 1.82 10.28
C ASP A 170 -1.89 3.22 9.67
N ARG A 171 -2.03 4.29 10.47
CA ARG A 171 -1.78 5.68 10.05
C ARG A 171 -0.33 5.94 9.70
N LEU A 172 0.62 5.45 10.50
CA LEU A 172 2.05 5.59 10.22
C LEU A 172 2.44 4.82 8.97
N PHE A 173 1.89 3.62 8.80
CA PHE A 173 2.14 2.76 7.64
C PHE A 173 1.64 3.42 6.36
N ALA A 174 0.40 3.93 6.34
CA ALA A 174 -0.15 4.63 5.18
C ALA A 174 0.65 5.90 4.83
N LYS A 175 1.07 6.70 5.83
CA LYS A 175 1.93 7.87 5.61
C LYS A 175 3.29 7.49 5.04
N PHE A 176 3.88 6.41 5.55
CA PHE A 176 5.18 5.93 5.10
C PHE A 176 5.09 5.39 3.67
N GLU A 177 4.08 4.57 3.37
CA GLU A 177 3.77 4.07 2.03
C GLU A 177 3.73 5.19 0.99
N LEU A 178 2.93 6.24 1.26
CA LEU A 178 2.85 7.40 0.38
C LEU A 178 4.20 8.07 0.15
N ARG A 179 4.97 8.34 1.22
CA ARG A 179 6.26 9.03 1.11
C ARG A 179 7.33 8.18 0.43
N TYR A 180 7.36 6.89 0.74
CA TYR A 180 8.35 5.96 0.23
C TYR A 180 8.15 5.70 -1.27
N VAL A 181 6.91 5.37 -1.67
CA VAL A 181 6.58 5.14 -3.08
C VAL A 181 6.80 6.41 -3.90
N SER A 182 6.37 7.58 -3.40
CA SER A 182 6.59 8.86 -4.10
C SER A 182 8.06 9.25 -4.27
N ALA A 183 8.97 8.71 -3.46
CA ALA A 183 10.41 8.92 -3.61
C ALA A 183 11.04 7.96 -4.62
N MET A 184 10.45 6.79 -4.82
CA MET A 184 10.98 5.73 -5.68
C MET A 184 10.47 5.80 -7.12
N VAL A 185 9.20 6.16 -7.30
CA VAL A 185 8.56 6.25 -8.60
C VAL A 185 7.93 7.63 -8.80
N PRO A 186 7.87 8.11 -10.06
CA PRO A 186 7.04 9.28 -10.34
C PRO A 186 5.59 8.96 -10.00
N VAL A 187 4.98 9.81 -9.16
CA VAL A 187 3.57 9.74 -8.82
C VAL A 187 2.83 10.86 -9.53
N LYS A 188 1.58 10.59 -9.92
CA LYS A 188 0.78 11.58 -10.63
C LYS A 188 0.62 12.85 -9.79
N SER A 189 0.87 14.01 -10.38
CA SER A 189 0.57 15.30 -9.75
C SER A 189 -0.94 15.47 -9.54
N LEU A 190 -1.37 16.38 -8.66
CA LEU A 190 -2.80 16.70 -8.49
C LEU A 190 -3.43 17.07 -9.85
N GLN A 191 -2.72 17.90 -10.61
CA GLN A 191 -3.15 18.36 -11.92
C GLN A 191 -3.26 17.21 -12.92
N GLU A 192 -2.29 16.31 -12.98
CA GLU A 192 -2.35 15.11 -13.83
C GLU A 192 -3.55 14.22 -13.48
N TYR A 193 -3.79 14.02 -12.18
CA TYR A 193 -4.94 13.23 -11.72
C TYR A 193 -6.27 13.88 -12.10
N GLU A 194 -6.42 15.19 -11.90
CA GLU A 194 -7.60 15.94 -12.31
C GLU A 194 -7.84 15.85 -13.82
N PHE A 195 -6.78 16.00 -14.63
CA PHE A 195 -6.89 15.83 -16.08
C PHE A 195 -7.33 14.42 -16.47
N GLN A 196 -6.80 13.39 -15.81
CA GLN A 196 -7.21 12.01 -16.06
C GLN A 196 -8.71 11.82 -15.76
N GLN A 197 -9.23 12.39 -14.66
CA GLN A 197 -10.66 12.34 -14.35
C GLN A 197 -11.51 13.05 -15.39
N LEU A 198 -11.08 14.23 -15.85
CA LEU A 198 -11.79 14.96 -16.92
C LEU A 198 -11.84 14.16 -18.23
N ILE A 199 -10.78 13.42 -18.56
CA ILE A 199 -10.76 12.53 -19.73
C ILE A 199 -11.76 11.38 -19.54
N VAL A 200 -11.82 10.78 -18.35
CA VAL A 200 -12.80 9.71 -18.04
C VAL A 200 -14.23 10.21 -18.17
N VAL A 201 -14.53 11.41 -17.67
CA VAL A 201 -15.84 12.04 -17.83
C VAL A 201 -16.16 12.24 -19.31
N LEU A 202 -15.23 12.81 -20.09
CA LEU A 202 -15.42 13.04 -21.52
C LEU A 202 -15.65 11.72 -22.30
N PHE A 203 -14.96 10.64 -21.94
CA PHE A 203 -15.18 9.32 -22.54
C PHE A 203 -16.57 8.79 -22.20
N SER A 204 -16.99 8.95 -20.95
CA SER A 204 -18.32 8.53 -20.47
C SER A 204 -19.43 9.32 -21.15
N GLU A 205 -19.30 10.63 -21.27
CA GLU A 205 -20.25 11.49 -21.99
C GLU A 205 -20.30 11.16 -23.48
N THR A 206 -19.16 10.84 -24.09
CA THR A 206 -19.10 10.42 -25.50
C THR A 206 -19.83 9.09 -25.71
N LEU A 207 -19.65 8.13 -24.81
CA LEU A 207 -20.36 6.85 -24.83
C LEU A 207 -21.88 7.06 -24.65
N GLN A 208 -22.28 7.84 -23.65
CA GLN A 208 -23.70 8.13 -23.40
C GLN A 208 -24.35 8.82 -24.59
N ARG A 209 -23.69 9.82 -25.20
CA ARG A 209 -24.20 10.47 -26.41
C ARG A 209 -24.37 9.50 -27.57
N ALA A 210 -23.44 8.56 -27.75
CA ALA A 210 -23.54 7.56 -28.80
C ALA A 210 -24.70 6.56 -28.54
N LEU A 211 -24.98 6.22 -27.28
CA LEU A 211 -26.18 5.47 -26.88
C LEU A 211 -27.47 6.25 -27.21
N ASP A 212 -27.55 7.51 -26.78
CA ASP A 212 -28.72 8.37 -26.99
C ASP A 212 -29.05 8.55 -28.48
N MET A 213 -28.00 8.62 -29.32
CA MET A 213 -28.13 8.72 -30.77
C MET A 213 -28.38 7.37 -31.46
N ASN A 214 -28.47 6.27 -30.71
CA ASN A 214 -28.61 4.89 -31.22
C ASN A 214 -27.50 4.49 -32.20
N LEU A 215 -26.27 5.02 -32.03
CA LEU A 215 -25.10 4.65 -32.82
C LEU A 215 -24.47 3.33 -32.35
N LEU A 216 -24.77 2.94 -31.12
CA LEU A 216 -24.39 1.68 -30.48
C LEU A 216 -25.49 1.28 -29.50
N THR A 217 -25.55 -0.01 -29.14
CA THR A 217 -26.57 -0.54 -28.24
C THR A 217 -26.02 -0.75 -26.82
N GLN A 218 -26.91 -0.77 -25.83
CA GLN A 218 -26.52 -1.08 -24.45
C GLN A 218 -25.87 -2.47 -24.34
N GLU A 219 -26.33 -3.44 -25.13
CA GLU A 219 -25.76 -4.79 -25.16
C GLU A 219 -24.26 -4.78 -25.52
N MET A 220 -23.83 -3.94 -26.49
CA MET A 220 -22.41 -3.82 -26.86
C MET A 220 -21.56 -3.29 -25.70
N VAL A 221 -22.13 -2.44 -24.85
CA VAL A 221 -21.45 -1.92 -23.65
C VAL A 221 -21.35 -3.00 -22.58
N ASP A 222 -22.46 -3.71 -22.33
CA ASP A 222 -22.55 -4.73 -21.29
C ASP A 222 -21.65 -5.94 -21.56
N VAL A 223 -21.42 -6.28 -22.84
CA VAL A 223 -20.49 -7.36 -23.24
C VAL A 223 -19.05 -6.89 -23.42
N TYR A 224 -18.74 -5.63 -23.09
CA TYR A 224 -17.42 -5.02 -23.27
C TYR A 224 -16.90 -5.18 -24.71
N ASP A 225 -17.71 -4.85 -25.70
CA ASP A 225 -17.34 -5.00 -27.12
C ASP A 225 -15.96 -4.35 -27.39
N PRO A 226 -14.96 -5.14 -27.85
CA PRO A 226 -13.62 -4.64 -28.10
C PRO A 226 -13.56 -3.45 -29.07
N ALA A 227 -14.50 -3.35 -30.03
CA ALA A 227 -14.56 -2.23 -30.96
C ALA A 227 -14.84 -0.90 -30.25
N LEU A 228 -15.62 -0.92 -29.16
CA LEU A 228 -15.93 0.27 -28.36
C LEU A 228 -14.71 0.76 -27.57
N MET A 229 -13.84 -0.16 -27.14
CA MET A 229 -12.59 0.17 -26.43
C MET A 229 -11.64 1.04 -27.26
N PHE A 230 -11.74 0.98 -28.59
CA PHE A 230 -10.98 1.84 -29.51
C PHE A 230 -11.77 3.03 -30.02
N THR A 231 -13.06 2.83 -30.33
CA THR A 231 -13.85 3.83 -31.04
C THR A 231 -14.26 4.98 -30.11
N ILE A 232 -14.66 4.68 -28.87
CA ILE A 232 -15.08 5.71 -27.91
C ILE A 232 -13.94 6.65 -27.54
N PRO A 233 -12.73 6.18 -27.15
CA PRO A 233 -11.62 7.08 -26.89
C PRO A 233 -11.28 8.00 -28.06
N ARG A 234 -11.33 7.48 -29.30
CA ARG A 234 -11.05 8.27 -30.51
C ARG A 234 -12.08 9.38 -30.73
N LEU A 235 -13.37 9.05 -30.64
CA LEU A 235 -14.44 10.03 -30.77
C LEU A 235 -14.39 11.06 -29.63
N ALA A 236 -14.06 10.63 -28.42
CA ALA A 236 -13.95 11.50 -27.26
C ALA A 236 -12.80 12.50 -27.41
N ILE A 237 -11.65 12.08 -27.94
CA ILE A 237 -10.53 12.98 -28.27
C ILE A 237 -10.98 14.02 -29.31
N VAL A 238 -11.65 13.60 -30.39
CA VAL A 238 -12.15 14.53 -31.42
C VAL A 238 -13.17 15.51 -30.84
N SER A 239 -14.12 15.02 -30.04
CA SER A 239 -15.12 15.87 -29.35
C SER A 239 -14.44 16.84 -28.38
N GLY A 240 -13.44 16.37 -27.64
CA GLY A 240 -12.67 17.17 -26.70
C GLY A 240 -11.89 18.30 -27.35
N LEU A 241 -11.36 18.08 -28.55
CA LEU A 241 -10.63 19.09 -29.32
C LEU A 241 -11.56 20.11 -29.99
N LEU A 242 -12.69 19.66 -30.56
CA LEU A 242 -13.53 20.49 -31.42
C LEU A 242 -14.73 21.13 -30.71
N ILE A 243 -15.28 20.48 -29.69
CA ILE A 243 -16.56 20.87 -29.06
C ILE A 243 -16.32 21.47 -27.68
N PHE A 244 -15.27 21.03 -26.96
CA PHE A 244 -14.98 21.45 -25.59
C PHE A 244 -13.66 22.25 -25.54
N PRO A 245 -13.64 23.52 -25.99
CA PRO A 245 -12.41 24.32 -26.08
C PRO A 245 -11.76 24.56 -24.71
N ASP A 246 -12.50 24.51 -23.61
CA ASP A 246 -11.97 24.60 -22.24
C ASP A 246 -11.72 23.24 -21.56
N GLY A 247 -11.91 22.14 -22.31
CA GLY A 247 -11.83 20.78 -21.83
C GLY A 247 -10.39 20.27 -21.63
N PRO A 248 -10.23 18.98 -21.27
CA PRO A 248 -8.93 18.38 -20.98
C PRO A 248 -7.97 18.33 -22.18
N PHE A 249 -8.47 18.58 -23.39
CA PHE A 249 -7.74 18.57 -24.66
C PHE A 249 -7.48 19.97 -25.24
N CYS A 250 -7.74 21.05 -24.50
CA CYS A 250 -7.52 22.42 -24.96
C CYS A 250 -6.06 22.65 -25.42
N LEU A 251 -5.88 23.03 -26.69
CA LEU A 251 -4.56 23.29 -27.30
C LEU A 251 -4.02 24.69 -27.03
N ASP A 252 -4.90 25.64 -26.69
CA ASP A 252 -4.58 27.06 -26.46
C ASP A 252 -3.94 27.30 -25.09
N ARG A 253 -4.08 26.34 -24.17
CA ARG A 253 -3.41 26.39 -22.87
C ARG A 253 -1.91 26.18 -23.03
N THR A 254 -1.14 26.78 -22.11
CA THR A 254 0.31 26.53 -22.03
C THR A 254 0.56 25.02 -21.92
N PRO A 255 1.61 24.49 -22.56
CA PRO A 255 1.83 23.04 -22.65
C PRO A 255 2.03 22.37 -21.28
N THR A 256 2.23 23.15 -20.20
CA THR A 256 2.23 22.70 -18.79
C THR A 256 0.84 22.36 -18.24
N HIS A 257 -0.24 22.79 -18.88
CA HIS A 257 -1.63 22.50 -18.50
C HIS A 257 -2.30 21.51 -19.46
N MET A 258 -1.52 20.72 -20.18
CA MET A 258 -2.04 19.64 -21.03
C MET A 258 -1.53 18.32 -20.46
N SER A 259 -2.37 17.29 -20.50
CA SER A 259 -1.99 15.95 -20.07
C SER A 259 -0.69 15.49 -20.74
N GLU A 260 0.25 14.97 -19.97
CA GLU A 260 1.55 14.50 -20.47
C GLU A 260 1.41 13.47 -21.59
N MET A 261 0.35 12.65 -21.54
CA MET A 261 0.02 11.67 -22.57
C MET A 261 -0.20 12.32 -23.95
N PHE A 262 -0.77 13.52 -23.99
CA PHE A 262 -1.15 14.21 -25.23
C PHE A 262 -0.13 15.26 -25.66
N ARG A 263 0.78 15.64 -24.76
CA ARG A 263 1.80 16.65 -25.00
C ARG A 263 2.70 16.39 -26.22
N PRO A 264 3.15 15.15 -26.49
CA PRO A 264 3.92 14.85 -27.70
C PRO A 264 3.16 15.11 -29.00
N PHE A 265 1.83 15.06 -28.98
CA PHE A 265 0.97 15.13 -30.16
C PHE A 265 0.46 16.54 -30.47
N ARG A 266 0.74 17.53 -29.60
CA ARG A 266 0.25 18.91 -29.76
C ARG A 266 0.55 19.52 -31.12
N VAL A 267 1.78 19.35 -31.62
CA VAL A 267 2.22 19.90 -32.92
C VAL A 267 1.51 19.24 -34.10
N SER A 268 1.05 18.00 -33.94
CA SER A 268 0.28 17.29 -34.96
C SER A 268 -1.22 17.60 -34.91
N LEU A 269 -1.70 18.20 -33.81
CA LEU A 269 -3.11 18.51 -33.55
C LEU A 269 -3.44 20.00 -33.71
N SER A 270 -2.43 20.89 -33.73
CA SER A 270 -2.54 22.32 -34.01
C SER A 270 -2.45 22.61 -35.51
#